data_AF-A0A2W2CF01-F1
#
_entry.id   AF-A0A2W2CF01-F1
#
_cell.length_a   1.000
_cell.length_b   1.000
_cell.length_c   1.000
_cell.angle_alpha   90.00
_cell.angle_beta   90.00
_cell.angle_gamma   90.00
#
_symmetry.space_group_name_H-M   'P 1'
#
loop_
_entity.id
_entity.type
_entity.pdbx_description
1 polymer ?
#
loop_
_entity_poly.entity_id
_entity_poly.type
_entity_poly.pdbx_seq_one_letter_code
_entity_poly.pdbx_strand_id
1 'polypeptide(L)'
;MLPLLSDAADQLGATVRRIASAGARVVEPVVLRLPAGTREWYLEWLVQAHPQLVGRYEELYDGAGLPSPQYEGRITEQIGELCRVYGMACGAPEPVRVRPRAAQLTLV
;
A
#
# COMPACT_ATOMS: atom_id res chain seq x y z
N MET A 1 -0.77 -2.96 1.89
CA MET A 1 -1.37 -4.30 1.70
C MET A 1 -0.26 -5.32 1.48
N LEU A 2 -0.27 -6.42 2.24
CA LEU A 2 0.63 -7.56 2.06
C LEU A 2 -0.03 -8.62 1.17
N PRO A 3 0.53 -8.93 0.00
CA PRO A 3 -0.06 -9.91 -0.91
C PRO A 3 -0.25 -11.27 -0.28
N LEU A 4 -1.43 -11.86 -0.51
CA LEU A 4 -1.83 -13.20 -0.06
C LEU A 4 -1.87 -13.38 1.46
N LEU A 5 -1.67 -12.31 2.24
CA LEU A 5 -1.66 -12.32 3.72
C LEU A 5 -2.72 -11.41 4.32
N SER A 6 -2.98 -10.27 3.67
CA SER A 6 -3.92 -9.25 4.19
C SER A 6 -4.85 -8.68 3.12
N ASP A 7 -4.78 -9.19 1.89
CA ASP A 7 -5.45 -8.65 0.71
C ASP A 7 -6.69 -9.44 0.27
N ALA A 8 -7.21 -10.33 1.11
CA ALA A 8 -8.48 -10.99 0.85
C ALA A 8 -9.62 -9.95 0.81
N ALA A 9 -10.67 -10.23 0.04
CA ALA A 9 -11.72 -9.24 -0.23
C ALA A 9 -12.47 -8.79 1.03
N ASP A 10 -12.71 -9.70 1.96
CA ASP A 10 -13.29 -9.44 3.27
C ASP A 10 -12.34 -8.63 4.17
N GLN A 11 -11.04 -8.93 4.15
CA GLN A 11 -10.01 -8.17 4.87
C GLN A 11 -9.90 -6.73 4.36
N LEU A 12 -9.92 -6.55 3.03
CA LEU A 12 -9.97 -5.23 2.39
C LEU A 12 -11.23 -4.47 2.81
N GLY A 13 -12.40 -5.10 2.70
CA GLY A 13 -13.69 -4.52 3.09
C GLY A 13 -13.71 -4.10 4.57
N ALA A 14 -13.24 -4.97 5.47
CA ALA A 14 -13.15 -4.68 6.89
C ALA A 14 -12.18 -3.53 7.19
N THR A 15 -11.05 -3.47 6.49
CA THR A 15 -10.04 -2.43 6.66
C THR A 15 -10.58 -1.07 6.21
N VAL A 16 -11.13 -0.97 5.00
CA VAL A 16 -11.69 0.29 4.48
C VAL A 16 -12.86 0.76 5.32
N ARG A 17 -13.73 -0.15 5.77
CA ARG A 17 -14.84 0.19 6.70
C ARG A 17 -14.31 0.81 7.99
N ARG A 18 -13.27 0.23 8.60
CA ARG A 18 -12.68 0.76 9.83
C ARG A 18 -12.08 2.15 9.60
N ILE A 19 -11.39 2.35 8.48
CA ILE A 19 -10.85 3.65 8.09
C ILE A 19 -11.97 4.70 7.95
N ALA A 20 -13.05 4.36 7.25
CA ALA A 20 -14.22 5.23 7.11
C ALA A 20 -14.85 5.57 8.47
N SER A 21 -14.99 4.57 9.36
CA SER A 21 -15.56 4.77 10.70
C SER A 21 -14.71 5.68 11.60
N ALA A 22 -13.43 5.84 11.30
CA ALA A 22 -12.54 6.79 11.98
C ALA A 22 -12.69 8.23 11.45
N GLY A 23 -13.55 8.48 10.45
CA GLY A 23 -13.77 9.80 9.86
C GLY A 23 -12.76 10.19 8.77
N ALA A 24 -12.00 9.23 8.24
CA ALA A 24 -11.10 9.49 7.12
C ALA A 24 -11.88 9.93 5.87
N ARG A 25 -11.32 10.88 5.12
CA ARG A 25 -11.91 11.39 3.86
C ARG A 25 -11.17 10.92 2.61
N VAL A 26 -9.93 10.48 2.76
CA VAL A 26 -9.05 10.04 1.68
C VAL A 26 -8.31 8.79 2.13
N VAL A 27 -8.16 7.81 1.25
CA VAL A 27 -7.39 6.59 1.48
C VAL A 27 -6.45 6.37 0.30
N GLU A 28 -5.17 6.18 0.59
CA GLU A 28 -4.18 5.79 -0.41
C GLU A 28 -3.87 4.29 -0.29
N PRO A 29 -4.28 3.46 -1.27
CA PRO A 29 -3.91 2.06 -1.30
C PRO A 29 -2.43 1.92 -1.71
N VAL A 30 -1.61 1.36 -0.83
CA VAL A 30 -0.21 1.03 -1.14
C VAL A 30 -0.01 -0.48 -1.03
N VAL A 31 0.40 -1.11 -2.12
CA VAL A 31 0.88 -2.50 -2.10
C VAL A 31 2.32 -2.52 -1.61
N LEU A 32 2.69 -3.55 -0.85
CA LEU A 32 4.05 -3.76 -0.39
C LEU A 32 5.04 -3.64 -1.56
N ARG A 33 6.13 -2.90 -1.33
CA ARG A 33 7.28 -2.84 -2.23
C ARG A 33 8.46 -3.52 -1.53
N LEU A 34 9.26 -4.24 -2.28
CA LEU A 34 10.38 -5.03 -1.80
C LEU A 34 11.69 -4.59 -2.48
N PRO A 35 12.14 -3.34 -2.25
CA PRO A 35 13.39 -2.88 -2.83
C PRO A 35 14.57 -3.71 -2.32
N ALA A 36 15.70 -3.62 -3.03
CA ALA A 36 16.95 -4.23 -2.61
C ALA A 36 17.28 -3.88 -1.14
N GLY A 37 17.74 -4.87 -0.38
CA GLY A 37 18.01 -4.80 1.05
C GLY A 37 16.80 -5.16 1.94
N THR A 38 15.58 -4.86 1.51
CA THR A 38 14.36 -5.29 2.25
C THR A 38 13.84 -6.63 1.75
N ARG A 39 13.98 -6.88 0.45
CA ARG A 39 13.51 -8.10 -0.20
C ARG A 39 14.10 -9.35 0.44
N GLU A 40 15.40 -9.35 0.68
CA GLU A 40 16.15 -10.50 1.17
C GLU A 40 15.63 -10.92 2.54
N TRP A 41 15.57 -9.97 3.48
CA TRP A 41 15.05 -10.23 4.81
C TRP A 41 13.57 -10.62 4.79
N TYR A 42 12.75 -9.97 3.95
CA TYR A 42 11.33 -10.31 3.85
C TYR A 42 11.12 -11.73 3.31
N LEU A 43 11.87 -12.14 2.30
CA LEU A 43 11.79 -13.50 1.74
C LEU A 43 12.35 -14.53 2.71
N GLU A 44 13.42 -14.23 3.46
CA GLU A 44 13.91 -15.10 4.54
C GLU A 44 12.84 -15.33 5.60
N TRP A 45 12.18 -14.26 6.05
CA TRP A 45 11.04 -14.38 6.95
C TRP A 45 9.90 -15.18 6.33
N LEU A 46 9.58 -14.94 5.06
CA LEU A 46 8.49 -15.61 4.35
C LEU A 46 8.74 -17.12 4.23
N VAL A 47 9.99 -17.54 4.01
CA VAL A 47 10.39 -18.96 4.00
C VAL A 47 10.08 -19.63 5.34
N GLN A 48 10.31 -18.94 6.47
CA GLN A 48 10.07 -19.49 7.80
C GLN A 48 8.58 -19.46 8.20
N ALA A 49 7.89 -18.35 7.91
CA ALA A 49 6.53 -18.13 8.40
C ALA A 49 5.45 -18.67 7.44
N HIS A 50 5.69 -18.56 6.12
CA HIS A 50 4.72 -18.89 5.08
C HIS A 50 5.41 -19.51 3.85
N PRO A 51 6.08 -20.67 3.99
CA PRO A 51 6.90 -21.27 2.92
C PRO A 51 6.14 -21.49 1.61
N GLN A 52 4.84 -21.76 1.68
CA GLN A 52 3.96 -21.94 0.52
C GLN A 52 3.75 -20.66 -0.31
N LEU A 53 4.07 -19.48 0.23
CA LEU A 53 3.91 -18.20 -0.46
C LEU A 53 5.17 -17.74 -1.19
N VAL A 54 6.33 -18.38 -0.96
CA VAL A 54 7.61 -17.93 -1.53
C VAL A 54 7.57 -17.86 -3.05
N GLY A 55 7.19 -18.96 -3.72
CA GLY A 55 7.07 -18.99 -5.18
C GLY A 55 6.05 -17.99 -5.71
N ARG A 56 4.95 -17.74 -4.97
CA ARG A 56 3.97 -16.73 -5.35
C ARG A 56 4.53 -15.31 -5.26
N TYR A 57 5.36 -15.03 -4.27
CA TYR A 57 6.02 -13.73 -4.16
C TYR A 57 7.09 -13.55 -5.23
N GLU A 58 7.82 -14.62 -5.61
CA GLU A 58 8.75 -14.58 -6.74
C GLU A 58 8.04 -14.29 -8.08
N GLU A 59 6.83 -14.84 -8.29
CA GLU A 59 5.99 -14.54 -9.45
C GLU A 59 5.41 -13.12 -9.41
N LEU A 60 5.01 -12.65 -8.24
CA LEU A 60 4.31 -11.37 -8.07
C LEU A 60 5.25 -10.16 -8.10
N TYR A 61 6.54 -10.32 -7.84
CA TYR A 61 7.48 -9.21 -7.73
C TYR A 61 8.60 -9.27 -8.76
N ASP A 62 8.80 -8.16 -9.46
CA ASP A 62 9.89 -8.02 -10.42
C ASP A 62 11.27 -7.90 -9.75
N GLY A 63 12.34 -7.80 -10.54
CA GLY A 63 13.70 -7.65 -10.03
C GLY A 63 13.95 -6.34 -9.25
N ALA A 64 13.14 -5.30 -9.50
CA ALA A 64 13.21 -4.03 -8.79
C ALA A 64 12.44 -4.05 -7.45
N GLY A 65 11.68 -5.13 -7.19
CA GLY A 65 10.88 -5.25 -5.99
C GLY A 65 9.51 -4.58 -6.09
N LEU A 66 9.04 -4.33 -7.31
CA LEU A 66 7.70 -3.82 -7.55
C LEU A 66 6.73 -4.98 -7.75
N PRO A 67 5.49 -4.87 -7.21
CA PRO A 67 4.46 -5.85 -7.49
C PRO A 67 4.07 -5.80 -8.97
N SER A 68 3.52 -6.90 -9.48
CA SER A 68 3.06 -6.94 -10.86
C SER A 68 1.96 -5.88 -11.09
N PRO A 69 1.98 -5.15 -12.21
CA PRO A 69 1.00 -4.09 -12.47
C PRO A 69 -0.45 -4.59 -12.44
N GLN A 70 -0.69 -5.83 -12.88
CA GLN A 70 -2.00 -6.45 -12.84
C GLN A 70 -2.48 -6.69 -11.41
N TYR A 71 -1.60 -7.17 -10.54
CA TYR A 71 -1.94 -7.40 -9.14
C TYR A 71 -2.19 -6.07 -8.42
N GLU A 72 -1.32 -5.07 -8.62
CA GLU A 72 -1.48 -3.74 -8.05
C GLU A 72 -2.78 -3.06 -8.53
N GLY A 73 -3.08 -3.16 -9.83
CA GLY A 73 -4.32 -2.68 -10.42
C GLY A 73 -5.56 -3.30 -9.77
N ARG A 74 -5.60 -4.62 -9.62
CA ARG A 74 -6.72 -5.32 -8.97
C ARG A 74 -6.98 -4.81 -7.55
N ILE A 75 -5.91 -4.64 -6.75
CA ILE A 75 -6.02 -4.16 -5.37
C ILE A 75 -6.52 -2.71 -5.33
N THR A 76 -5.95 -1.85 -6.16
CA THR A 76 -6.31 -0.42 -6.20
C THR A 76 -7.74 -0.21 -6.71
N GLU A 77 -8.19 -0.98 -7.70
CA GLU A 77 -9.58 -0.99 -8.18
C GLU A 77 -10.55 -1.41 -7.08
N GLN A 78 -10.27 -2.55 -6.41
CA GLN A 78 -11.15 -3.06 -5.36
C GLN A 78 -11.26 -2.10 -4.17
N ILE A 79 -10.15 -1.47 -3.76
CA ILE A 79 -10.18 -0.44 -2.72
C ILE A 79 -10.90 0.82 -3.22
N GLY A 80 -10.73 1.18 -4.49
CA GLY A 80 -11.45 2.30 -5.11
C GLY A 80 -12.97 2.12 -5.08
N GLU A 81 -13.47 0.91 -5.33
CA GLU A 81 -14.89 0.58 -5.19
C GLU A 81 -15.37 0.71 -3.75
N LEU A 82 -14.61 0.19 -2.78
CA LEU A 82 -14.93 0.33 -1.36
C LEU A 82 -14.95 1.80 -0.93
N CYS A 83 -13.96 2.59 -1.34
CA CYS A 83 -13.92 4.03 -1.08
C CYS A 83 -15.18 4.73 -1.61
N ARG A 84 -15.63 4.37 -2.82
CA ARG A 84 -16.89 4.89 -3.40
C ARG A 84 -18.11 4.56 -2.54
N VAL A 85 -18.20 3.32 -2.06
CA VAL A 85 -19.29 2.87 -1.16
C VAL A 85 -19.33 3.69 0.13
N TYR A 86 -18.17 4.02 0.69
CA TYR A 86 -18.07 4.77 1.95
C TYR A 86 -17.95 6.29 1.76
N GLY A 87 -18.05 6.81 0.53
CA GLY A 87 -17.97 8.26 0.25
C GLY A 87 -16.59 8.88 0.48
N MET A 88 -15.51 8.09 0.39
CA MET A 88 -14.12 8.56 0.52
C MET A 88 -13.47 8.73 -0.86
N ALA A 89 -12.51 9.65 -0.96
CA ALA A 89 -11.60 9.70 -2.10
C ALA A 89 -10.55 8.57 -2.00
N CYS A 90 -10.12 8.05 -3.15
CA CYS A 90 -9.08 7.03 -3.24
C CYS A 90 -7.87 7.58 -4.00
N GLY A 91 -6.67 7.40 -3.46
CA GLY A 91 -5.42 7.88 -4.03
C GLY A 91 -4.59 8.71 -3.06
N ALA A 92 -3.39 9.09 -3.50
CA ALA A 92 -2.50 9.94 -2.72
C ALA A 92 -3.20 11.28 -2.41
N PRO A 93 -3.18 11.74 -1.15
CA PRO A 93 -3.72 13.05 -0.82
C PRO A 93 -2.94 14.11 -1.58
N GLU A 94 -3.63 15.16 -2.03
CA GLU A 94 -2.96 16.30 -2.64
C GLU A 94 -1.95 16.86 -1.62
N PRO A 95 -0.66 17.02 -2.00
CA PRO A 95 0.35 17.48 -1.07
C PRO A 95 -0.05 18.86 -0.54
N VAL A 96 -0.29 18.93 0.76
CA VAL A 96 -0.61 20.20 1.42
C VAL A 96 0.62 21.09 1.29
N ARG A 97 0.53 22.12 0.45
CA ARG A 97 1.58 23.13 0.33
C ARG A 97 1.62 23.98 1.59
N VAL A 98 2.38 23.53 2.59
CA VAL A 98 2.68 24.34 3.77
C VAL A 98 3.67 25.41 3.33
N ARG A 99 3.22 26.67 3.26
CA ARG A 99 4.15 27.79 3.09
C ARG A 99 5.03 27.86 4.35
N PRO A 100 6.37 27.90 4.23
CA PRO A 100 7.23 28.07 5.38
C PRO A 100 6.87 29.39 6.09
N ARG A 101 6.64 29.32 7.40
CA ARG A 101 6.20 30.46 8.22
C ARG A 101 7.28 31.54 8.39
N ALA A 102 8.53 31.23 8.10
CA ALA A 102 9.64 32.17 8.18
C ALA A 102 10.43 32.16 6.86
N ALA A 103 10.82 33.34 6.38
CA ALA A 103 11.79 33.46 5.29
C ALA A 103 13.12 32.88 5.78
N GLN A 104 13.71 31.99 4.99
CA GLN A 104 15.03 31.40 5.27
C GLN A 104 16.04 32.54 5.44
N LEU A 105 16.59 32.68 6.65
CA LEU A 105 17.65 33.66 6.91
C LEU A 105 18.89 33.18 6.16
N THR A 106 19.32 33.96 5.18
CA THR A 106 20.59 33.77 4.50
C THR A 106 21.71 33.95 5.52
N LEU A 107 22.53 32.91 5.70
CA LEU A 107 23.80 33.03 6.43
C LEU A 107 24.74 33.85 5.53
N VAL A 108 25.11 35.05 5.99
CA VAL A 108 26.16 35.90 5.42
C VAL A 108 27.48 35.55 6.09
#